data_AF-A0A1F2UXU8-F1
#
_entry.id   AF-A0A1F2UXU8-F1
#
_cell.length_a   1.000
_cell.length_b   1.000
_cell.length_c   1.000
_cell.angle_alpha   90.00
_cell.angle_beta   90.00
_cell.angle_gamma   90.00
#
_symmetry.space_group_name_H-M   'P 1'
#
loop_
_entity.id
_entity.type
_entity.pdbx_description
1 polymer ?
#
loop_
_entity_poly.entity_id
_entity_poly.type
_entity_poly.pdbx_seq_one_letter_code
_entity_poly.pdbx_strand_id
1 'polypeptide(L)'
;MPRPRRTAHSFLALETLVPHERAYRRSFTDEVAIDFPSSRAATELFRRDHVGSDDPGPSTRAEITISACQAGTGAMVPLDVRVARTCPTCGGRGEVWSERCEPCDGNGQELHQQRLTVAVPAGVVHGDRFSFNVSPPRGPRTRVDVRVAVTA
;
A
#
# COMPACT_ATOMS: atom_id res chain seq x y z
N MET A 1 20.35 10.97 -43.99
CA MET A 1 18.89 11.01 -44.23
C MET A 1 18.26 12.08 -43.35
N PRO A 2 17.28 12.86 -43.84
CA PRO A 2 16.82 14.12 -43.25
C PRO A 2 15.59 13.97 -42.31
N ARG A 3 15.41 14.94 -41.42
CA ARG A 3 14.35 15.03 -40.38
C ARG A 3 12.96 15.31 -40.96
N PRO A 4 11.86 14.79 -40.38
CA PRO A 4 10.53 15.31 -40.66
C PRO A 4 10.20 16.56 -39.81
N ARG A 5 9.52 17.49 -40.48
CA ARG A 5 9.18 18.86 -40.07
C ARG A 5 7.97 18.89 -39.12
N ARG A 6 8.02 19.79 -38.14
CA ARG A 6 6.86 20.23 -37.35
C ARG A 6 5.83 20.88 -38.28
N THR A 7 4.58 20.41 -38.27
CA THR A 7 3.44 21.14 -38.83
C THR A 7 2.71 21.86 -37.71
N ALA A 8 2.70 23.19 -37.82
CA ALA A 8 1.92 24.10 -36.99
C ALA A 8 0.46 24.05 -37.42
N HIS A 9 -0.44 23.67 -36.51
CA HIS A 9 -1.88 23.88 -36.67
C HIS A 9 -2.45 24.45 -35.37
N SER A 10 -2.49 25.78 -35.27
CA SER A 10 -3.37 26.50 -34.35
C SER A 10 -3.37 28.02 -34.62
N PHE A 11 -3.34 28.46 -35.88
CA PHE A 11 -3.31 29.89 -36.22
C PHE A 11 -4.68 30.49 -36.61
N LEU A 12 -5.73 29.69 -36.81
CA LEU A 12 -7.01 30.19 -37.35
C LEU A 12 -8.18 29.99 -36.38
N ALA A 13 -8.02 30.43 -35.12
CA ALA A 13 -9.13 30.46 -34.15
C ALA A 13 -9.00 31.59 -33.11
N LEU A 14 -8.37 32.72 -33.45
CA LEU A 14 -8.12 33.83 -32.51
C LEU A 14 -8.76 35.17 -32.91
N GLU A 15 -9.52 35.21 -34.01
CA GLU A 15 -10.12 36.46 -34.51
C GLU A 15 -11.52 36.76 -33.97
N THR A 16 -12.14 35.87 -33.19
CA THR A 16 -13.54 36.03 -32.76
C THR A 16 -13.75 36.38 -31.29
N LEU A 17 -12.70 36.68 -30.51
CA LEU A 17 -12.84 36.97 -29.07
C LEU A 17 -12.68 38.46 -28.73
N VAL A 18 -13.58 38.92 -27.85
CA VAL A 18 -13.90 40.30 -27.43
C VAL A 18 -12.70 40.97 -26.73
N PRO A 19 -12.52 42.32 -26.80
CA PRO A 19 -11.30 43.00 -26.36
C PRO A 19 -10.89 42.76 -24.90
N HIS A 20 -11.83 42.55 -23.98
CA HIS A 20 -11.53 42.36 -22.56
C HIS A 20 -10.92 40.98 -22.23
N GLU A 21 -11.12 39.97 -23.08
CA GLU A 21 -10.50 38.64 -22.90
C GLU A 21 -9.04 38.61 -23.37
N ARG A 22 -8.61 39.54 -24.26
CA ARG A 22 -7.21 39.66 -24.68
C ARG A 22 -6.29 40.18 -23.59
N ALA A 23 -6.80 41.04 -22.69
CA ALA A 23 -6.03 41.56 -21.56
C ALA A 23 -5.81 40.47 -20.50
N TYR A 24 -6.87 39.72 -20.16
CA TYR A 24 -6.79 38.64 -19.18
C TYR A 24 -5.83 37.52 -19.61
N ARG A 25 -5.84 37.15 -20.90
CA ARG A 25 -4.99 36.06 -21.41
C ARG A 25 -3.52 36.44 -21.61
N ARG A 26 -3.19 37.75 -21.70
CA ARG A 26 -1.79 38.23 -21.65
C ARG A 26 -1.24 38.26 -20.23
N SER A 27 -2.08 38.36 -19.21
CA SER A 27 -1.64 38.19 -17.82
C SER A 27 -1.22 36.75 -17.50
N PHE A 28 -1.62 35.76 -18.31
CA PHE A 28 -1.17 34.38 -18.18
C PHE A 28 0.17 34.06 -18.88
N THR A 29 0.78 35.04 -19.56
CA THR A 29 2.18 34.88 -20.03
C THR A 29 3.21 35.20 -18.96
N ASP A 30 2.78 35.77 -17.83
CA ASP A 30 3.58 35.96 -16.61
C ASP A 30 3.19 34.99 -15.49
N GLU A 31 2.32 34.00 -15.76
CA GLU A 31 2.20 32.87 -14.86
C GLU A 31 3.50 32.09 -14.94
N VAL A 32 4.30 32.24 -13.89
CA VAL A 32 5.34 31.30 -13.51
C VAL A 32 4.66 29.94 -13.42
N ALA A 33 4.66 29.20 -14.52
CA ALA A 33 4.43 27.77 -14.49
C ALA A 33 5.54 27.22 -13.57
N ILE A 34 5.19 26.89 -12.32
CA ILE A 34 6.05 26.06 -11.46
C ILE A 34 5.98 24.61 -11.99
N ASP A 35 6.15 24.45 -13.30
CA ASP A 35 6.47 23.20 -13.95
C ASP A 35 7.98 23.22 -14.07
N PHE A 36 8.70 22.71 -13.05
CA PHE A 36 10.14 22.48 -13.12
C PHE A 36 10.43 21.52 -14.30
N PRO A 37 10.85 21.99 -15.50
CA PRO A 37 11.01 21.12 -16.65
C PRO A 37 12.25 20.24 -16.49
N SER A 38 13.23 20.71 -15.71
CA SER A 38 14.48 20.02 -15.38
C SER A 38 14.29 18.85 -14.43
N SER A 39 13.23 18.85 -13.61
CA SER A 39 12.94 17.75 -12.70
C SER A 39 11.97 16.76 -13.31
N ARG A 40 11.27 17.01 -14.42
CA ARG A 40 10.28 16.04 -14.95
C ARG A 40 10.93 14.68 -15.28
N ALA A 41 12.07 14.70 -15.98
CA ALA A 41 12.85 13.49 -16.24
C ALA A 41 13.39 12.85 -14.95
N ALA A 42 13.90 13.67 -14.02
CA ALA A 42 14.39 13.18 -12.72
C ALA A 42 13.25 12.58 -11.88
N THR A 43 12.07 13.19 -11.87
CA THR A 43 10.88 12.80 -11.10
C THR A 43 10.22 11.57 -11.74
N GLU A 44 10.26 11.42 -13.06
CA GLU A 44 9.86 10.19 -13.76
C GLU A 44 10.82 9.02 -13.48
N LEU A 45 12.12 9.28 -13.32
CA LEU A 45 13.08 8.27 -12.86
C LEU A 45 12.83 7.87 -11.40
N PHE A 46 12.68 8.83 -10.48
CA PHE A 46 12.30 8.54 -9.09
C PHE A 46 10.99 7.76 -9.01
N ARG A 47 9.98 8.13 -9.82
CA ARG A 47 8.71 7.41 -9.88
C ARG A 47 8.90 5.99 -10.41
N ARG A 48 9.79 5.75 -11.38
CA ARG A 48 10.10 4.38 -11.87
C ARG A 48 10.86 3.54 -10.85
N ASP A 49 11.78 4.13 -10.11
CA ASP A 49 12.60 3.43 -9.12
C ASP A 49 11.89 3.27 -7.76
N HIS A 50 10.81 4.01 -7.50
CA HIS A 50 10.02 3.96 -6.24
C HIS A 50 8.54 3.61 -6.42
N VAL A 51 8.06 3.27 -7.62
CA VAL A 51 6.81 2.50 -7.75
C VAL A 51 7.15 1.14 -7.18
N GLY A 52 6.83 0.99 -5.89
CA GLY A 52 7.04 -0.22 -5.13
C GLY A 52 6.59 -1.39 -5.97
N SER A 53 7.47 -2.37 -6.10
CA SER A 53 7.06 -3.74 -6.33
C SER A 53 5.78 -3.97 -5.51
N ASP A 54 4.74 -4.53 -6.13
CA ASP A 54 3.62 -5.13 -5.42
C ASP A 54 4.15 -6.35 -4.65
N ASP A 55 5.15 -6.16 -3.80
CA ASP A 55 5.58 -7.12 -2.83
C ASP A 55 4.37 -7.29 -1.92
N PRO A 56 3.70 -8.46 -1.96
CA PRO A 56 2.68 -8.74 -0.98
C PRO A 56 3.41 -8.61 0.36
N GLY A 57 3.04 -7.59 1.12
CA GLY A 57 3.62 -7.33 2.44
C GLY A 57 3.65 -8.60 3.29
N PRO A 58 4.32 -8.59 4.45
CA PRO A 58 4.64 -9.80 5.21
C PRO A 58 3.44 -10.76 5.28
N SER A 59 3.63 -11.99 4.79
CA SER A 59 2.59 -13.03 4.81
C SER A 59 2.82 -13.98 5.98
N THR A 60 1.87 -14.06 6.90
CA THR A 60 1.93 -15.01 8.03
C THR A 60 1.09 -16.23 7.71
N ARG A 61 1.69 -17.42 7.78
CA ARG A 61 0.96 -18.70 7.66
C ARG A 61 0.53 -19.18 9.04
N ALA A 62 -0.73 -19.53 9.18
CA ALA A 62 -1.29 -20.13 10.39
C ALA A 62 -2.07 -21.40 10.03
N GLU A 63 -2.11 -22.33 10.97
CA GLU A 63 -2.89 -23.55 10.87
C GLU A 63 -3.95 -23.52 11.97
N ILE A 64 -5.21 -23.79 11.61
CA ILE A 64 -6.30 -23.90 12.56
C ILE A 64 -6.81 -25.33 12.60
N THR A 65 -7.00 -25.84 13.81
CA THR A 65 -7.61 -27.15 14.04
C THR A 65 -9.07 -26.95 14.42
N ILE A 66 -10.00 -27.51 13.63
CA ILE A 66 -11.44 -27.45 13.89
C ILE A 66 -12.04 -28.86 13.91
N SER A 67 -13.13 -29.04 14.65
CA SER A 67 -13.84 -30.33 14.67
C SER A 67 -14.73 -30.53 13.44
N ALA A 68 -15.03 -31.79 13.11
CA ALA A 68 -15.97 -32.12 12.02
C ALA A 68 -17.34 -31.43 12.19
N CYS A 69 -17.86 -31.37 13.43
CA CYS A 69 -19.11 -30.66 13.73
C CYS A 69 -19.00 -29.14 13.47
N GLN A 70 -17.85 -28.52 13.76
CA GLN A 70 -17.61 -27.10 13.50
C GLN A 70 -17.49 -26.80 12.02
N ALA A 71 -16.88 -27.70 11.25
CA ALA A 71 -16.80 -27.60 9.80
C ALA A 71 -18.18 -27.67 9.12
N GLY A 72 -19.10 -28.48 9.64
CA GLY A 72 -20.45 -28.67 9.08
C GLY A 72 -21.41 -27.50 9.30
N THR A 73 -21.40 -26.89 10.48
CA THR A 73 -22.36 -25.82 10.87
C THR A 73 -21.80 -24.41 10.67
N GLY A 74 -20.48 -24.29 10.52
CA GLY A 74 -19.76 -23.02 10.62
C GLY A 74 -19.45 -22.68 12.07
N ALA A 75 -18.26 -22.14 12.32
CA ALA A 75 -17.78 -21.86 13.67
C ALA A 75 -17.04 -20.53 13.73
N MET A 76 -17.12 -19.86 14.88
CA MET A 76 -16.23 -18.74 15.21
C MET A 76 -15.02 -19.28 15.96
N VAL A 77 -13.86 -19.23 15.34
CA VAL A 77 -12.62 -19.78 15.91
C VAL A 77 -11.72 -18.60 16.34
N PRO A 78 -11.28 -18.55 17.61
CA PRO A 78 -10.28 -17.59 18.03
C PRO A 78 -8.91 -18.01 17.45
N LEU A 79 -8.27 -17.08 16.76
CA LEU A 79 -6.98 -17.26 16.12
C LEU A 79 -5.98 -16.25 16.70
N ASP A 80 -4.86 -16.76 17.19
CA ASP A 80 -3.71 -15.96 17.63
C ASP A 80 -2.70 -15.83 16.49
N VAL A 81 -2.59 -14.63 15.92
CA VAL A 81 -1.61 -14.34 14.86
C VAL A 81 -0.52 -13.41 15.37
N ARG A 82 0.74 -13.70 15.01
CA ARG A 82 1.85 -12.76 15.21
C ARG A 82 1.97 -11.85 13.99
N VAL A 83 1.76 -10.56 14.19
CA VAL A 83 1.86 -9.52 13.15
C VAL A 83 2.95 -8.52 13.52
N ALA A 84 3.67 -8.02 12.51
CA ALA A 84 4.64 -6.97 12.72
C ALA A 84 3.91 -5.63 12.95
N ARG A 85 4.23 -4.98 14.07
CA ARG A 85 3.81 -3.59 14.34
C ARG A 85 5.06 -2.72 14.44
N THR A 86 4.92 -1.44 14.10
CA THR A 86 5.98 -0.46 14.32
C THR A 86 6.17 -0.27 15.83
N CYS A 87 7.43 -0.20 16.25
CA CYS A 87 7.76 -0.01 17.66
C CYS A 87 7.23 1.36 18.12
N PRO A 88 6.42 1.44 19.20
CA PRO A 88 5.86 2.69 19.68
C PRO A 88 6.92 3.60 20.31
N THR A 89 8.04 3.03 20.77
CA THR A 89 9.11 3.77 21.44
C THR A 89 9.97 4.56 20.45
N CYS A 90 10.44 3.93 19.37
CA CYS A 90 11.24 4.61 18.33
C CYS A 90 10.44 5.08 17.11
N GLY A 91 9.16 4.70 17.02
CA GLY A 91 8.30 5.06 15.88
C GLY A 91 8.74 4.45 14.55
N GLY A 92 9.47 3.33 14.56
CA GLY A 92 10.03 2.72 13.36
C GLY A 92 11.48 3.05 13.05
N ARG A 93 12.12 3.97 13.80
CA ARG A 93 13.51 4.39 13.53
C ARG A 93 14.58 3.38 13.94
N GLY A 94 14.27 2.47 14.87
CA GLY A 94 15.25 1.55 15.45
C GLY A 94 16.18 2.18 16.50
N GLU A 95 16.21 3.51 16.61
CA GLU A 95 17.04 4.24 17.58
C GLU A 95 16.23 5.26 18.40
N VAL A 96 16.68 5.48 19.63
CA VAL A 96 16.17 6.50 20.54
C VAL A 96 17.36 7.31 21.03
N TRP A 97 17.40 8.61 20.70
CA TRP A 97 18.46 9.52 21.16
C TRP A 97 19.90 9.06 20.85
N SER A 98 20.12 8.51 19.64
CA SER A 98 21.41 7.96 19.18
C SER A 98 21.83 6.63 19.81
N GLU A 99 21.00 6.04 20.66
CA GLU A 99 21.18 4.69 21.20
C GLU A 99 20.22 3.70 20.52
N ARG A 100 20.63 2.43 20.45
CA ARG A 100 19.77 1.36 19.92
C ARG A 100 18.51 1.23 20.76
N CYS A 101 17.37 1.12 20.11
CA CYS A 101 16.10 1.00 20.81
C CYS A 101 15.98 -0.40 21.44
N GLU A 102 16.11 -0.50 22.77
CA GLU A 102 15.99 -1.75 23.53
C GLU A 102 14.75 -2.60 23.20
N PRO A 103 13.51 -2.06 23.11
CA PRO A 103 12.33 -2.89 22.88
C PRO A 103 12.25 -3.52 21.47
N CYS A 104 13.00 -3.01 20.49
CA CYS A 104 13.02 -3.59 19.14
C CYS A 104 14.42 -4.02 18.68
N ASP A 105 15.42 -3.91 19.54
CA ASP A 105 16.83 -4.20 19.26
C ASP A 105 17.39 -3.55 17.99
N GLY A 106 16.89 -2.37 17.62
CA GLY A 106 17.30 -1.69 16.39
C GLY A 106 16.46 -2.00 15.15
N ASN A 107 15.52 -2.94 15.20
CA ASN A 107 14.74 -3.33 14.03
C ASN A 107 13.65 -2.32 13.63
N GLY A 108 13.23 -1.44 14.56
CA GLY A 108 12.12 -0.50 14.35
C GLY A 108 10.72 -1.15 14.30
N GLN A 109 10.65 -2.47 14.23
CA GLN A 109 9.42 -3.25 14.30
C GLN A 109 9.49 -4.27 15.43
N GLU A 110 8.32 -4.60 15.97
CA GLU A 110 8.16 -5.62 16.99
C GLU A 110 7.01 -6.56 16.62
N LEU A 111 7.11 -7.83 17.01
CA LEU A 111 6.07 -8.83 16.77
C LEU A 111 5.00 -8.73 17.86
N HIS A 112 3.76 -8.49 17.45
CA HIS A 112 2.62 -8.46 18.34
C HIS A 112 1.68 -9.63 18.10
N GLN A 113 1.29 -10.30 19.18
CA GLN A 113 0.22 -11.29 19.15
C GLN A 113 -1.14 -10.57 19.14
N GLN A 114 -1.87 -10.73 18.04
CA GLN A 114 -3.22 -10.23 17.88
C GLN A 114 -4.22 -11.40 17.90
N ARG A 115 -5.14 -11.36 18.87
CA ARG A 115 -6.28 -12.27 18.96
C ARG A 115 -7.37 -11.81 17.99
N LEU A 116 -7.70 -12.65 17.02
CA LEU A 116 -8.73 -12.40 16.02
C LEU A 116 -9.79 -13.49 16.12
N THR A 117 -11.06 -13.09 16.08
CA THR A 117 -12.16 -14.06 15.94
C THR A 117 -12.52 -14.13 14.46
N VAL A 118 -12.21 -15.25 13.81
CA VAL A 118 -12.52 -15.45 12.39
C VAL A 118 -13.75 -16.33 12.27
N ALA A 119 -14.70 -15.92 11.43
CA ALA A 119 -15.86 -16.71 11.08
C ALA A 119 -15.47 -17.70 9.98
N VAL A 120 -15.53 -18.99 10.30
CA VAL A 120 -15.35 -20.07 9.34
C VAL A 120 -16.74 -20.46 8.81
N PRO A 121 -16.99 -20.37 7.49
CA PRO A 121 -18.28 -20.72 6.92
C PRO A 121 -18.59 -22.21 7.08
N ALA A 122 -19.86 -22.58 6.98
CA ALA A 122 -20.28 -23.97 6.91
C ALA A 122 -19.78 -24.62 5.61
N GLY A 123 -19.42 -25.91 5.69
CA GLY A 123 -19.01 -26.69 4.52
C GLY A 123 -17.52 -26.61 4.17
N VAL A 124 -16.68 -26.19 5.11
CA VAL A 124 -15.21 -26.25 4.94
C VAL A 124 -14.69 -27.68 5.04
N VAL A 125 -13.67 -28.01 4.25
CA VAL A 125 -13.03 -29.32 4.24
C VAL A 125 -11.58 -29.23 4.71
N HIS A 126 -11.02 -30.39 5.09
CA HIS A 126 -9.61 -30.47 5.46
C HIS A 126 -8.72 -30.04 4.28
N GLY A 127 -7.82 -29.10 4.54
CA GLY A 127 -6.90 -28.57 3.54
C GLY A 127 -7.36 -27.27 2.89
N ASP A 128 -8.56 -26.76 3.22
CA ASP A 128 -9.02 -25.47 2.73
C ASP A 128 -8.07 -24.34 3.18
N ARG A 129 -7.93 -23.34 2.31
CA ARG A 129 -7.09 -22.16 2.56
C ARG A 129 -7.92 -20.89 2.49
N PHE A 130 -7.83 -20.10 3.55
CA PHE A 130 -8.45 -18.79 3.64
C PHE A 130 -7.36 -17.75 3.76
N SER A 131 -7.49 -16.66 3.00
CA SER A 131 -6.57 -15.53 3.07
C SER A 131 -7.34 -14.27 3.46
N PHE A 132 -6.86 -13.56 4.46
CA PHE A 132 -7.43 -12.28 4.87
C PHE A 132 -6.33 -11.26 5.15
N ASN A 133 -6.68 -9.99 5.10
CA ASN A 133 -5.75 -8.91 5.41
C ASN A 133 -6.06 -8.36 6.79
N VAL A 134 -5.05 -8.33 7.66
CA VAL A 134 -5.13 -7.70 8.98
C VAL A 134 -4.44 -6.35 8.90
N SER A 135 -5.13 -5.32 9.40
CA SER A 135 -4.56 -3.98 9.53
C SER A 135 -4.37 -3.67 11.01
N PRO A 136 -3.17 -3.88 11.58
CA PRO A 136 -2.88 -3.41 12.93
C PRO A 136 -2.87 -1.87 12.97
N PRO A 137 -3.19 -1.24 14.11
CA PRO A 137 -3.29 0.22 14.23
C PRO A 137 -1.96 0.95 13.95
N ARG A 138 -0.83 0.25 14.11
CA ARG A 138 0.53 0.78 13.91
C ARG A 138 1.36 -0.25 13.14
N GLY A 139 0.99 -0.54 11.90
CA GLY A 139 1.76 -1.47 11.08
C GLY A 139 1.21 -1.58 9.66
N PRO A 140 1.99 -2.19 8.75
CA PRO A 140 1.53 -2.44 7.39
C PRO A 140 0.41 -3.48 7.37
N ARG A 141 -0.41 -3.43 6.30
CA ARG A 141 -1.41 -4.48 6.05
C ARG A 141 -0.69 -5.81 5.85
N THR A 142 -1.00 -6.77 6.70
CA THR A 142 -0.38 -8.11 6.70
C THR A 142 -1.39 -9.10 6.15
N ARG A 143 -1.00 -9.90 5.15
CA ARG A 143 -1.85 -10.97 4.63
C ARG A 143 -1.64 -12.22 5.49
N VAL A 144 -2.72 -12.76 6.04
CA VAL A 144 -2.70 -14.00 6.82
C VAL A 144 -3.29 -15.11 5.98
N ASP A 145 -2.51 -16.17 5.82
CA ASP A 145 -2.91 -17.39 5.11
C ASP A 145 -3.19 -18.48 6.14
N VAL A 146 -4.45 -18.87 6.25
CA VAL A 146 -4.91 -19.90 7.18
C VAL A 146 -5.15 -21.20 6.42
N ARG A 147 -4.56 -22.29 6.90
CA ARG A 147 -4.90 -23.65 6.49
C ARG A 147 -5.80 -24.31 7.52
N VAL A 148 -6.84 -24.98 7.05
CA VAL A 148 -7.80 -25.69 7.89
C VAL A 148 -7.40 -27.16 8.03
N ALA A 149 -7.23 -27.61 9.26
CA ALA A 149 -7.08 -29.01 9.63
C ALA A 149 -8.35 -29.45 10.36
N VAL A 150 -9.15 -30.33 9.73
CA VAL A 150 -10.34 -30.90 10.35
C VAL A 150 -9.96 -32.17 11.09
N THR A 151 -10.21 -32.20 12.40
CA THR A 151 -10.10 -33.42 13.22
C THR A 151 -11.46 -34.11 13.31
N ALA A 152 -11.43 -35.45 13.25
CA ALA A 152 -12.60 -36.31 13.38
C ALA A 152 -13.22 -36.25 14.78
#